data_AF-A0A371Y0Y7-F1
#
_entry.id   AF-A0A371Y0Y7-F1
#
_cell.length_a   1.000
_cell.length_b   1.000
_cell.length_c   1.000
_cell.angle_alpha   90.00
_cell.angle_beta   90.00
_cell.angle_gamma   90.00
#
_symmetry.space_group_name_H-M   'P 1'
#
loop_
_entity.id
_entity.type
_entity.pdbx_description
1 polymer ?
#
loop_
_entity_poly.entity_id
_entity_poly.type
_entity_poly.pdbx_seq_one_letter_code
_entity_poly.pdbx_strand_id
1 'polypeptide(L)'
;MYETTLAFLAAVRIGHPRTSLLVVSPLRRPDAEVTPNALGATLAQLRDAVERATRDTVPHGDDRLALLPGAGLVTPAHLVDGVHPGDEGHAFLARAVAENLTGNKFLDIIFGKALD
;
A
#
# COMPACT_ATOMS: atom_id res chain seq x y z
N MET A 1 -1.93 -3.54 13.20
CA MET A 1 -2.46 -2.87 11.99
C MET A 1 -3.48 -3.70 11.22
N TYR A 2 -3.44 -5.03 11.26
CA TYR A 2 -4.34 -5.88 10.46
C TYR A 2 -5.82 -5.57 10.72
N GLU A 3 -6.30 -5.77 11.96
CA GLU A 3 -7.71 -5.52 12.33
C GLU A 3 -8.12 -4.06 12.10
N THR A 4 -7.24 -3.11 12.42
CA THR A 4 -7.48 -1.68 12.19
C THR A 4 -7.67 -1.37 10.70
N THR A 5 -6.92 -2.03 9.83
CA THR A 5 -7.02 -1.84 8.38
C THR A 5 -8.34 -2.42 7.86
N LEU A 6 -8.73 -3.62 8.30
CA LEU A 6 -10.04 -4.20 7.95
C LEU A 6 -11.19 -3.29 8.37
N ALA A 7 -11.18 -2.84 9.63
CA ALA A 7 -12.21 -1.94 10.16
C ALA A 7 -12.28 -0.62 9.39
N PHE A 8 -11.13 -0.04 9.04
CA PHE A 8 -11.06 1.20 8.27
C PHE A 8 -11.60 1.02 6.84
N LEU A 9 -11.20 -0.06 6.15
CA LEU A 9 -11.70 -0.37 4.81
C LEU A 9 -13.22 -0.59 4.81
N ALA A 10 -13.75 -1.30 5.81
CA ALA A 10 -15.19 -1.48 5.99
C ALA A 10 -15.90 -0.12 6.19
N ALA A 11 -15.35 0.75 7.04
CA ALA A 11 -15.91 2.08 7.27
C ALA A 11 -15.91 2.95 5.99
N VAL A 12 -14.82 2.95 5.23
CA VAL A 12 -14.75 3.66 3.94
C VAL A 12 -15.78 3.11 2.96
N ARG A 13 -15.97 1.79 2.90
CA ARG A 13 -16.95 1.14 2.01
C ARG A 13 -18.40 1.46 2.34
N ILE A 14 -18.73 1.72 3.60
CA ILE A 14 -20.06 2.20 3.99
C ILE A 14 -20.38 3.54 3.32
N GLY A 15 -19.43 4.49 3.34
CA GLY A 15 -19.60 5.80 2.72
C GLY A 15 -19.38 5.81 1.20
N HIS A 16 -18.57 4.87 0.69
CA HIS A 16 -18.15 4.81 -0.71
C HIS A 16 -18.26 3.38 -1.27
N PRO A 17 -19.49 2.87 -1.50
CA PRO A 17 -19.69 1.45 -1.84
C PRO A 17 -19.10 1.02 -3.18
N ARG A 18 -18.86 1.96 -4.10
CA ARG A 18 -18.42 1.68 -5.49
C ARG A 18 -17.18 2.46 -5.91
N THR A 19 -16.58 3.26 -5.03
CA THR A 19 -15.38 4.03 -5.36
C THR A 19 -14.17 3.10 -5.42
N SER A 20 -13.33 3.20 -6.45
CA SER A 20 -12.06 2.45 -6.46
C SER A 20 -11.14 2.93 -5.34
N LEU A 21 -10.54 2.01 -4.60
CA LEU A 21 -9.60 2.29 -3.52
C LEU A 21 -8.25 1.69 -3.85
N LEU A 22 -7.21 2.51 -3.72
CA LEU A 22 -5.83 2.06 -3.75
C LEU A 22 -5.25 2.20 -2.35
N VAL A 23 -4.84 1.08 -1.75
CA VAL A 23 -4.07 1.09 -0.50
C VAL A 23 -2.59 1.11 -0.84
N VAL A 24 -1.87 2.12 -0.37
CA VAL A 24 -0.40 2.14 -0.43
C VAL A 24 0.11 1.74 0.95
N SER A 25 0.82 0.61 1.05
CA SER A 25 1.37 0.17 2.33
C SER A 25 2.52 1.08 2.78
N PRO A 26 2.89 1.13 4.09
CA PRO A 26 3.95 1.99 4.59
C PRO A 26 5.25 1.88 3.77
N LEU A 27 5.84 3.04 3.45
CA LEU A 27 7.14 3.13 2.78
C LEU A 27 8.25 2.50 3.64
N ARG A 28 9.42 2.27 3.04
CA ARG A 28 10.58 1.79 3.77
C ARG A 28 11.19 2.92 4.61
N ARG A 29 11.46 2.64 5.89
CA ARG A 29 12.27 3.49 6.78
C ARG A 29 13.35 2.60 7.39
N PRO A 30 14.61 2.70 6.94
CA PRO A 30 15.67 1.73 7.27
C PRO A 30 15.76 1.37 8.75
N ASP A 31 15.84 2.38 9.62
CA ASP A 31 16.04 2.18 11.07
C ASP A 31 14.86 1.50 11.76
N ALA A 32 13.66 1.60 11.18
CA ALA A 32 12.43 1.08 11.77
C ALA A 32 12.02 -0.29 11.21
N GLU A 33 12.72 -0.82 10.19
CA GLU A 33 12.38 -2.12 9.60
C GLU A 33 12.53 -3.26 10.61
N VAL A 34 13.51 -3.15 11.51
CA VAL A 34 13.84 -4.16 12.52
C VAL A 34 13.72 -3.66 13.96
N THR A 35 13.61 -2.34 14.17
CA THR A 35 13.45 -1.77 15.51
C THR A 35 11.99 -1.73 15.93
N PRO A 36 11.60 -2.39 17.05
CA PRO A 36 10.23 -2.31 17.55
C PRO A 36 9.86 -0.91 18.02
N ASN A 37 8.62 -0.50 17.77
CA ASN A 37 8.02 0.68 18.39
C ASN A 37 7.63 0.41 19.86
N ALA A 38 7.05 1.41 20.52
CA ALA A 38 6.62 1.31 21.93
C ALA A 38 5.57 0.20 22.20
N LEU A 39 4.91 -0.31 21.16
CA LEU A 39 3.95 -1.40 21.22
C LEU A 39 4.56 -2.75 20.76
N GLY A 40 5.87 -2.80 20.55
CA GLY A 40 6.59 -4.02 20.19
C GLY A 40 6.54 -4.40 18.71
N ALA A 41 6.01 -3.55 17.82
CA ALA A 41 5.92 -3.84 16.39
C ALA A 41 6.99 -3.12 15.57
N THR A 42 7.61 -3.81 14.61
CA THR A 42 8.51 -3.18 13.62
C THR A 42 7.73 -2.63 12.43
N LEU A 43 8.33 -1.72 11.67
CA LEU A 43 7.69 -1.19 10.46
C LEU A 43 7.40 -2.28 9.42
N ALA A 44 8.28 -3.28 9.31
CA ALA A 44 8.06 -4.43 8.45
C ALA A 44 6.80 -5.22 8.85
N GLN A 45 6.59 -5.44 10.14
CA GLN A 45 5.39 -6.12 10.65
C GLN A 45 4.13 -5.28 10.46
N LEU A 46 4.21 -3.97 10.67
CA LEU A 46 3.08 -3.07 10.43
C LEU A 46 2.70 -3.06 8.94
N ARG A 47 3.70 -3.04 8.05
CA ARG A 47 3.50 -3.12 6.60
C ARG A 47 2.84 -4.42 6.17
N ASP A 48 3.40 -5.56 6.60
CA ASP A 48 2.82 -6.88 6.31
C ASP A 48 1.37 -6.97 6.77
N ALA A 49 1.07 -6.46 7.97
CA ALA A 49 -0.29 -6.45 8.50
C ALA A 49 -1.28 -5.61 7.66
N VAL A 50 -0.87 -4.45 7.13
CA VAL A 50 -1.71 -3.63 6.22
C VAL A 50 -1.92 -4.35 4.89
N GLU A 51 -0.85 -4.88 4.32
CA GLU A 51 -0.89 -5.57 3.04
C GLU A 51 -1.75 -6.84 3.07
N ARG A 52 -1.59 -7.64 4.14
CA ARG A 52 -2.42 -8.82 4.38
C ARG A 52 -3.89 -8.45 4.53
N ALA A 53 -4.23 -7.48 5.36
CA ALA A 53 -5.63 -7.06 5.54
C ALA A 53 -6.27 -6.61 4.21
N THR A 54 -5.50 -5.90 3.38
CA THR A 54 -5.95 -5.48 2.05
C THR A 54 -6.17 -6.69 1.14
N ARG A 55 -5.18 -7.59 1.08
CA ARG A 55 -5.27 -8.82 0.27
C ARG A 55 -6.39 -9.73 0.72
N ASP A 56 -6.63 -9.89 2.02
CA ASP A 56 -7.67 -10.77 2.56
C ASP A 56 -9.08 -10.22 2.31
N THR A 57 -9.22 -8.91 2.04
CA THR A 57 -10.49 -8.29 1.65
C THR A 57 -10.87 -8.62 0.19
N VAL A 58 -9.91 -8.70 -0.72
CA VAL A 58 -10.15 -8.96 -2.15
C VAL A 58 -10.83 -10.32 -2.44
N PRO A 59 -10.44 -11.45 -1.80
CA PRO A 59 -11.13 -12.75 -1.89
C PRO A 59 -12.61 -12.70 -1.52
N HIS A 60 -13.07 -11.68 -0.79
CA HIS A 60 -14.46 -11.49 -0.43
C HIS A 60 -15.26 -10.69 -1.48
N GLY A 61 -14.67 -10.42 -2.65
CA GLY A 61 -15.36 -9.89 -3.83
C GLY A 61 -15.26 -8.38 -4.03
N ASP A 62 -14.41 -7.67 -3.28
CA ASP A 62 -14.13 -6.25 -3.54
C ASP A 62 -13.16 -6.11 -4.73
N ASP A 63 -13.72 -6.21 -5.94
CA ASP A 63 -13.03 -6.01 -7.21
C ASP A 63 -12.50 -4.58 -7.42
N ARG A 64 -12.82 -3.65 -6.50
CA ARG A 64 -12.42 -2.24 -6.56
C ARG A 64 -11.36 -1.86 -5.55
N LEU A 65 -10.77 -2.83 -4.87
CA LEU A 65 -9.69 -2.63 -3.92
C LEU A 65 -8.38 -3.14 -4.52
N ALA A 66 -7.41 -2.23 -4.66
CA ALA A 66 -6.06 -2.55 -5.12
C ALA A 66 -5.04 -2.27 -4.02
N LEU A 67 -3.94 -3.03 -4.03
CA LEU A 67 -2.80 -2.84 -3.15
C LEU A 67 -1.57 -2.43 -3.97
N LEU A 68 -0.92 -1.34 -3.55
CA LEU A 68 0.42 -0.95 -3.99
C LEU A 68 1.42 -1.13 -2.84
N PRO A 69 2.31 -2.15 -2.89
CA PRO A 69 3.32 -2.36 -1.85
C PRO A 69 4.32 -1.20 -1.76
N GLY A 70 4.43 -0.59 -0.58
CA GLY A 70 5.25 0.60 -0.34
C GLY A 70 6.75 0.37 -0.15
N ALA A 71 7.16 -0.85 0.19
CA ALA A 71 8.55 -1.16 0.57
C ALA A 71 9.59 -0.84 -0.51
N GLY A 72 9.20 -0.92 -1.78
CA GLY A 72 10.08 -0.72 -2.93
C GLY A 72 9.88 0.59 -3.68
N LEU A 73 8.94 1.45 -3.25
CA LEU A 73 8.59 2.67 -4.01
C LEU A 73 9.68 3.74 -3.92
N VAL A 74 10.44 3.76 -2.82
CA VAL A 74 11.54 4.69 -2.59
C VAL A 74 12.72 3.95 -1.98
N THR A 75 13.93 4.44 -2.25
CA THR A 75 15.17 3.96 -1.63
C THR A 75 15.62 4.92 -0.54
N PRO A 76 16.57 4.54 0.34
CA PRO A 76 17.11 5.46 1.34
C PRO A 76 17.69 6.75 0.73
N ALA A 77 18.20 6.70 -0.50
CA ALA A 77 18.72 7.88 -1.21
C ALA A 77 17.62 8.91 -1.56
N HIS A 78 16.36 8.50 -1.59
CA HIS A 78 15.23 9.37 -1.88
C HIS A 78 14.64 10.02 -0.62
N LEU A 79 15.21 9.77 0.57
CA LEU A 79 14.73 10.30 1.86
C LEU A 79 15.60 11.46 2.33
N VAL A 80 14.99 12.55 2.82
CA VAL A 80 15.72 13.76 3.25
C VAL A 80 16.22 13.69 4.70
N ASP A 81 15.56 12.89 5.53
CA ASP A 81 15.89 12.73 6.96
C ASP A 81 15.84 11.25 7.39
N GLY A 82 15.93 10.34 6.42
CA GLY A 82 15.79 8.90 6.63
C GLY A 82 14.34 8.43 6.85
N VAL A 83 13.35 9.32 6.80
CA VAL A 83 11.93 9.00 6.97
C VAL A 83 11.08 9.56 5.82
N HIS A 84 11.24 10.83 5.51
CA HIS A 84 10.38 11.55 4.57
C HIS A 84 11.01 11.56 3.17
N PRO A 85 10.24 11.24 2.11
CA PRO A 85 10.70 11.43 0.74
C PRO A 85 11.05 12.90 0.46
N GLY A 86 12.13 13.12 -0.30
CA GLY A 86 12.39 14.42 -0.95
C GLY A 86 11.65 14.54 -2.28
N ASP A 87 11.97 15.55 -3.08
CA ASP A 87 11.31 15.83 -4.36
C ASP A 87 11.35 14.62 -5.32
N GLU A 88 12.53 14.01 -5.50
CA GLU A 88 12.70 12.83 -6.33
C GLU A 88 11.91 11.63 -5.78
N GLY A 89 11.93 11.42 -4.46
CA GLY A 89 11.16 10.36 -3.81
C GLY A 89 9.65 10.55 -3.98
N HIS A 90 9.16 11.79 -3.87
CA HIS A 90 7.78 12.13 -4.17
C HIS A 90 7.43 11.91 -5.65
N ALA A 91 8.34 12.22 -6.58
CA ALA A 91 8.13 11.95 -8.00
C ALA A 91 7.99 10.45 -8.30
N PHE A 92 8.82 9.59 -7.70
CA PHE A 92 8.69 8.14 -7.82
C PHE A 92 7.36 7.62 -7.26
N LEU A 93 6.96 8.09 -6.07
CA LEU A 93 5.70 7.72 -5.46
C LEU A 93 4.51 8.16 -6.32
N ALA A 94 4.51 9.41 -6.78
CA ALA A 94 3.46 9.96 -7.63
C ALA A 94 3.31 9.18 -8.93
N ARG A 95 4.43 8.83 -9.57
CA ARG A 95 4.45 8.00 -10.78
C ARG A 95 3.83 6.62 -10.52
N ALA A 96 4.26 5.93 -9.47
CA ALA A 96 3.74 4.60 -9.15
C ALA A 96 2.23 4.62 -8.86
N VAL A 97 1.76 5.63 -8.13
CA VAL A 97 0.32 5.83 -7.87
C VAL A 97 -0.42 6.13 -9.18
N ALA A 98 0.07 7.07 -9.98
CA ALA A 98 -0.57 7.43 -11.25
C ALA A 98 -0.66 6.23 -12.20
N GLU A 99 0.40 5.44 -12.33
CA GLU A 99 0.41 4.22 -13.15
C GLU A 99 -0.60 3.16 -12.66
N ASN A 100 -0.81 3.05 -11.34
CA ASN A 100 -1.82 2.14 -10.78
C ASN A 100 -3.25 2.66 -10.96
N LEU A 101 -3.45 3.98 -11.03
CA LEU A 101 -4.77 4.60 -11.23
C LEU A 101 -5.16 4.74 -12.69
N THR A 102 -4.18 4.88 -13.60
CA THR A 102 -4.40 5.18 -15.02
C THR A 102 -4.08 4.02 -15.95
N GLY A 103 -3.33 3.02 -15.48
CA GLY A 103 -2.93 1.88 -16.28
C GLY A 103 -4.02 0.81 -16.43
N ASN A 104 -4.07 0.19 -17.61
CA ASN A 104 -4.77 -1.07 -17.92
C ASN A 104 -4.54 -2.22 -16.92
N LYS A 105 -3.61 -2.08 -15.96
CA LYS A 105 -3.37 -3.07 -14.89
C LYS A 105 -4.54 -3.23 -13.92
N PHE A 106 -5.39 -2.22 -13.74
CA PHE A 106 -6.64 -2.39 -12.97
C PHE A 106 -7.58 -3.41 -13.64
N LEU A 107 -7.50 -3.54 -14.98
CA LEU A 107 -8.20 -4.57 -15.73
C LEU A 107 -7.40 -5.88 -15.78
N ASP A 108 -6.08 -5.85 -15.97
CA ASP A 108 -5.27 -7.08 -16.06
C ASP A 108 -5.22 -7.88 -14.73
N ILE A 109 -5.31 -7.20 -13.57
CA ILE A 109 -5.41 -7.82 -12.24
C ILE A 109 -6.80 -8.46 -12.01
N ILE A 110 -7.87 -7.88 -12.58
CA ILE A 110 -9.23 -8.43 -12.49
C ILE A 110 -9.48 -9.54 -13.53
N PHE A 111 -8.85 -9.44 -14.71
CA PHE A 111 -9.07 -10.36 -15.84
C PHE A 111 -7.94 -11.36 -16.09
N GLY A 112 -6.93 -11.43 -15.20
CA GLY A 112 -5.99 -12.55 -15.12
C GLY A 112 -5.18 -12.83 -16.39
N LYS A 113 -4.62 -11.79 -17.03
CA LYS A 113 -3.64 -12.00 -18.12
C LYS A 113 -2.22 -11.86 -17.59
N ALA A 114 -1.53 -13.00 -17.57
CA ALA A 114 -0.08 -13.07 -17.41
C ALA A 114 0.58 -12.24 -18.52
N LEU A 115 1.56 -11.43 -18.13
CA LEU A 115 2.46 -10.79 -19.08
C LEU A 115 3.46 -11.87 -19.55
N ASP A 116 3.42 -12.19 -20.84
CA ASP A 116 4.50 -12.87 -21.55
C ASP A 116 5.71 -11.94 -21.70
#